data_AF-A0A3C1Q5S9-F1
#
_entry.id   AF-A0A3C1Q5S9-F1
#
_cell.length_a   1.000
_cell.length_b   1.000
_cell.length_c   1.000
_cell.angle_alpha   90.00
_cell.angle_beta   90.00
_cell.angle_gamma   90.00
#
_symmetry.space_group_name_H-M   'P 1'
#
loop_
_entity.id
_entity.type
_entity.pdbx_description
1 polymer ?
#
loop_
_entity_poly.entity_id
_entity_poly.type
_entity_poly.pdbx_seq_one_letter_code
_entity_poly.pdbx_strand_id
1 'polypeptide(L)'
;RPFSYRFEICGSEGMMEFDSAKSKPVTLFAMPEPGAASGNGPGVAVPESPLGQKDPYLSEIRDFLAYVRGERVPRVLPEDAIKALEVGLAATRSADAGEVVQVS
;
A
#
# COMPACT_ATOMS: atom_id res chain seq x y z
N ARG A 1 -2.36 -10.66 -7.01
CA ARG A 1 -1.01 -10.04 -7.06
C ARG A 1 -0.80 -9.32 -5.73
N PRO A 2 0.36 -9.44 -5.07
CA PRO A 2 0.65 -8.64 -3.87
C PRO A 2 0.60 -7.15 -4.22
N PHE A 3 0.25 -6.31 -3.26
CA PHE A 3 0.23 -4.85 -3.44
C PHE A 3 1.62 -4.36 -3.89
N SER A 4 1.65 -3.51 -4.93
CA SER A 4 2.87 -2.95 -5.48
C SER A 4 2.72 -1.44 -5.64
N TYR A 5 3.76 -0.70 -5.29
CA TYR A 5 3.80 0.76 -5.36
C TYR A 5 5.18 1.24 -5.79
N ARG A 6 5.20 2.35 -6.51
CA ARG A 6 6.40 3.03 -7.00
C ARG A 6 6.21 4.52 -6.86
N PHE A 7 7.28 5.23 -6.50
CA PHE A 7 7.31 6.69 -6.51
C PHE A 7 8.67 7.19 -6.96
N GLU A 8 8.66 8.40 -7.50
CA GLU A 8 9.82 9.13 -8.00
C GLU A 8 9.67 10.58 -7.56
N ILE A 9 10.74 11.14 -6.99
CA ILE A 9 10.77 12.52 -6.50
C ILE A 9 12.03 13.17 -7.04
N CYS A 10 11.87 14.21 -7.84
CA CYS A 10 12.95 14.99 -8.45
C CYS A 10 12.93 16.41 -7.90
N GLY A 11 14.07 16.86 -7.39
CA GLY A 11 14.25 18.21 -6.87
C GLY A 11 15.55 18.84 -7.36
N SER A 12 15.82 20.07 -6.91
CA SER A 12 17.04 20.81 -7.30
C SER A 12 18.34 20.13 -6.86
N GLU A 13 18.28 19.28 -5.84
CA GLU A 13 19.45 18.62 -5.25
C GLU A 13 19.61 17.14 -5.66
N GLY A 14 18.72 16.64 -6.52
CA GLY A 14 18.80 15.28 -7.02
C GLY A 14 17.46 14.57 -7.10
N MET A 15 17.52 13.24 -7.06
CA MET A 15 16.40 12.36 -7.39
C MET A 15 16.36 11.16 -6.45
N MET A 16 15.15 10.81 -6.01
CA MET A 16 14.87 9.60 -5.24
C MET A 16 13.84 8.74 -6.00
N GLU A 17 14.14 7.46 -6.18
CA GLU A 17 13.22 6.47 -6.75
C GLU A 17 13.06 5.30 -5.77
N PHE A 18 11.84 4.79 -5.65
CA PHE A 18 11.55 3.55 -4.95
C PHE A 18 10.53 2.70 -5.71
N ASP A 19 10.77 1.39 -5.76
CA ASP A 19 9.86 0.39 -6.36
C ASP A 19 9.77 -0.84 -5.45
N SER A 20 8.58 -1.10 -4.92
CA SER A 20 8.33 -2.19 -3.97
C SER A 20 8.45 -3.59 -4.61
N ALA A 21 8.37 -3.70 -5.94
CA ALA A 21 8.57 -4.96 -6.66
C ALA A 21 10.06 -5.27 -6.81
N LYS A 22 10.91 -4.25 -6.97
CA LYS A 22 12.37 -4.39 -7.06
C LYS A 22 13.05 -4.57 -5.71
N SER A 23 12.39 -4.19 -4.61
CA SER A 23 12.92 -4.34 -3.25
C SER A 23 12.89 -5.78 -2.70
N LYS A 24 12.69 -6.79 -3.56
CA LYS A 24 12.67 -8.22 -3.21
C LYS A 24 13.99 -8.87 -3.68
N PRO A 25 15.01 -8.99 -2.83
CA PRO A 25 16.32 -9.51 -3.24
C PRO A 25 16.30 -11.00 -3.61
N VAL A 26 15.31 -11.76 -3.13
CA VAL A 26 15.13 -13.18 -3.46
C VAL A 26 13.65 -13.44 -3.75
N THR A 27 13.37 -14.05 -4.89
CA THR A 27 12.04 -14.58 -5.23
C THR A 27 12.09 -16.09 -5.09
N LEU A 28 11.42 -16.64 -4.07
CA LEU A 28 11.31 -18.08 -3.89
C LEU A 28 10.23 -18.62 -4.83
N PHE A 29 10.61 -19.56 -5.69
CA PHE A 29 9.68 -20.40 -6.43
C PHE A 29 9.65 -21.75 -5.72
N ALA A 30 8.75 -21.93 -4.75
CA ALA A 30 8.52 -23.23 -4.13
C ALA A 30 7.48 -24.00 -4.96
N MET A 31 7.77 -25.25 -5.30
CA MET A 31 6.75 -26.20 -5.73
C MET A 31 5.92 -26.57 -4.49
N PRO A 32 4.60 -26.75 -4.59
CA PRO A 32 3.82 -27.27 -3.47
C PRO A 32 4.36 -28.65 -3.09
N GLU A 33 4.83 -28.80 -1.85
CA GLU A 33 5.22 -30.11 -1.32
C GLU A 33 4.00 -31.05 -1.32
N PRO A 34 4.11 -32.28 -1.85
CA PRO A 34 3.04 -33.25 -1.74
C PRO A 34 2.82 -33.59 -0.27
N GLY A 35 1.71 -33.13 0.31
CA GLY A 35 1.31 -33.46 1.69
C GLY A 35 1.52 -32.35 2.73
N ALA A 36 1.73 -31.09 2.35
CA ALA A 36 1.66 -29.96 3.28
C ALA A 36 0.22 -29.77 3.80
N ALA A 37 -0.15 -30.56 4.79
CA ALA A 37 -1.36 -30.41 5.57
C ALA A 37 -1.27 -29.10 6.36
N SER A 38 -1.82 -28.03 5.80
CA SER A 38 -2.23 -26.87 6.57
C SER A 38 -3.36 -27.32 7.49
N GLY A 39 -3.14 -27.23 8.80
CA GLY A 39 -4.16 -27.48 9.80
C GLY A 39 -5.29 -26.47 9.67
N ASN A 40 -6.37 -26.85 8.97
CA ASN A 40 -7.76 -26.83 9.43
C ASN A 40 -8.69 -27.02 8.23
N GLY A 41 -9.13 -28.26 8.01
CA GLY A 41 -10.25 -28.58 7.12
C GLY A 41 -9.97 -28.43 5.61
N PRO A 42 -10.81 -29.06 4.77
CA PRO A 42 -10.67 -28.96 3.32
C PRO A 42 -11.13 -27.57 2.87
N GLY A 43 -10.23 -26.75 2.33
CA GLY A 43 -10.61 -25.66 1.42
C GLY A 43 -10.09 -24.25 1.67
N VAL A 44 -9.19 -24.00 2.63
CA VAL A 44 -8.56 -22.66 2.74
C VAL A 44 -7.04 -22.80 2.78
N ALA A 45 -6.40 -22.51 1.66
CA ALA A 45 -4.96 -22.28 1.62
C ALA A 45 -4.67 -21.05 2.50
N VAL A 46 -4.04 -21.25 3.65
CA VAL A 46 -3.44 -20.16 4.41
C VAL A 46 -2.18 -19.76 3.63
N PRO A 47 -2.11 -18.55 3.06
CA PRO A 47 -0.91 -18.11 2.38
C PRO A 47 0.25 -18.16 3.36
N GLU A 48 1.35 -18.77 2.94
CA GLU A 48 2.64 -18.71 3.62
C GLU A 48 2.90 -17.26 4.06
N SER A 49 3.08 -17.11 5.36
CA SER A 49 2.89 -15.87 6.08
C SER A 49 3.69 -14.71 5.47
N PRO A 50 3.02 -13.66 4.92
CA PRO A 50 3.70 -12.48 4.42
C PRO A 50 4.26 -11.59 5.54
N LEU A 51 4.31 -12.08 6.79
CA LEU A 51 4.87 -11.35 7.93
C LEU A 51 6.34 -10.94 7.78
N GLY A 52 7.08 -11.51 6.81
CA GLY A 52 8.41 -11.04 6.41
C GLY A 52 8.41 -9.92 5.36
N GLN A 53 7.29 -9.66 4.67
CA GLN A 53 7.14 -8.57 3.71
C GLN A 53 6.63 -7.30 4.42
N LYS A 54 7.10 -6.14 3.99
CA LYS A 54 6.51 -4.84 4.36
C LYS A 54 5.09 -4.77 3.78
N ASP A 55 4.13 -5.34 4.49
CA ASP A 55 2.71 -5.28 4.14
C ASP A 55 2.14 -3.92 4.58
N PRO A 56 1.73 -3.05 3.64
CA PRO A 56 1.22 -1.72 3.97
C PRO A 56 -0.08 -1.79 4.77
N TYR A 57 -0.95 -2.77 4.53
CA TYR A 57 -2.22 -2.89 5.26
C TYR A 57 -1.99 -3.29 6.72
N LEU A 58 -1.09 -4.25 6.95
CA LEU A 58 -0.69 -4.62 8.31
C LEU A 58 -0.03 -3.43 9.03
N SER A 59 0.73 -2.62 8.31
CA SER A 59 1.39 -1.43 8.86
C SER A 59 0.36 -0.36 9.24
N GLU A 60 -0.64 -0.12 8.39
CA GLU A 60 -1.76 0.79 8.66
C GLU A 60 -2.58 0.35 9.88
N ILE A 61 -2.97 -0.94 9.95
CA ILE A 61 -3.72 -1.48 11.09
C ILE A 61 -2.93 -1.33 12.40
N ARG A 62 -1.63 -1.60 12.39
CA ARG A 62 -0.76 -1.41 13.57
C ARG A 62 -0.70 0.05 13.99
N ASP A 63 -0.60 0.97 13.03
CA ASP A 63 -0.58 2.41 13.30
C ASP A 63 -1.91 2.90 13.88
N PHE A 64 -3.04 2.40 13.36
CA PHE A 64 -4.36 2.69 13.91
C PHE A 64 -4.52 2.16 15.34
N LEU A 65 -4.08 0.92 15.61
CA LEU A 65 -4.13 0.34 16.95
C LEU A 65 -3.26 1.13 17.96
N ALA A 66 -2.10 1.61 17.53
CA ALA A 66 -1.24 2.47 18.35
C ALA A 66 -1.92 3.81 18.68
N TYR A 67 -2.65 4.39 17.72
CA TYR A 67 -3.45 5.59 17.96
C TYR A 67 -4.56 5.34 18.99
N VAL A 68 -5.34 4.27 18.83
CA VAL A 68 -6.43 3.92 19.76
C VAL A 68 -5.91 3.69 21.20
N ARG A 69 -4.68 3.18 21.35
CA ARG A 69 -4.02 3.00 22.66
C ARG A 69 -3.37 4.28 23.21
N GLY A 70 -3.39 5.39 22.48
CA GLY A 70 -2.75 6.65 22.89
C GLY A 70 -1.23 6.66 22.76
N GLU A 71 -0.65 5.69 22.04
CA GLU A 71 0.80 5.55 21.85
C GLU A 71 1.34 6.45 20.72
N ARG A 72 0.45 6.92 19.84
CA ARG A 72 0.80 7.65 18.62
C ARG A 72 -0.32 8.60 18.21
N VAL A 73 0.03 9.71 17.58
CA VAL A 73 -0.93 10.57 16.86
C VAL A 73 -1.19 10.01 15.45
N PRO A 74 -2.43 10.07 14.93
CA PRO A 74 -2.74 9.48 13.63
C PRO A 74 -1.96 10.19 12.53
N ARG A 75 -1.31 9.41 11.65
CA ARG A 75 -0.55 9.94 10.51
C ARG A 75 -1.44 10.44 9.37
N VAL A 76 -2.64 9.87 9.28
CA VAL A 76 -3.66 10.21 8.30
C VAL A 76 -4.86 10.71 9.07
N LEU A 77 -5.28 11.93 8.79
CA LEU A 77 -6.40 12.61 9.41
C LEU A 77 -7.64 12.56 8.48
N PRO A 78 -8.86 12.75 9.02
CA PRO A 78 -10.06 12.87 8.20
C PRO A 78 -9.96 13.96 7.12
N GLU A 79 -9.26 15.06 7.40
CA GLU A 79 -9.04 16.16 6.47
C GLU A 79 -8.22 15.74 5.25
N ASP A 80 -7.29 14.80 5.41
CA ASP A 80 -6.50 14.25 4.30
C ASP A 80 -7.40 13.56 3.28
N ALA A 81 -8.47 12.89 3.73
CA ALA A 81 -9.43 12.24 2.84
C ALA A 81 -10.25 13.27 2.04
N ILE A 82 -10.60 14.41 2.65
CA ILE A 82 -11.29 15.52 1.97
C ILE A 82 -10.37 16.09 0.88
N LYS A 83 -9.11 16.37 1.21
CA LYS A 83 -8.13 16.89 0.25
C LYS A 83 -7.85 15.90 -0.89
N ALA A 84 -7.76 14.61 -0.61
CA ALA A 84 -7.63 13.59 -1.63
C ALA A 84 -8.85 13.55 -2.57
N LEU A 85 -10.06 13.72 -2.03
CA LEU A 85 -11.29 13.76 -2.82
C LEU A 85 -11.34 15.00 -3.73
N GLU A 86 -10.97 16.18 -3.23
CA GLU A 86 -10.89 17.41 -4.03
C GLU A 86 -9.98 17.23 -5.26
N VAL A 87 -8.80 16.63 -5.07
CA VAL A 87 -7.87 16.30 -6.16
C VAL A 87 -8.50 15.32 -7.15
N GLY A 88 -9.16 14.26 -6.66
CA GLY A 88 -9.82 13.27 -7.51
C GLY A 88 -10.92 13.88 -8.38
N LEU A 89 -11.76 14.74 -7.79
CA LEU A 89 -12.83 15.44 -8.52
C LEU A 89 -12.29 16.42 -9.55
N ALA A 90 -11.22 17.16 -9.23
CA ALA A 90 -10.56 18.05 -10.19
C ALA A 90 -9.98 17.25 -11.37
N ALA A 91 -9.35 16.10 -11.11
CA ALA A 91 -8.81 15.23 -12.15
C ALA A 91 -9.91 14.66 -13.06
N THR A 92 -11.05 14.22 -12.50
CA THR A 92 -12.20 13.75 -13.31
C THR A 92 -12.73 14.86 -14.22
N ARG A 93 -12.93 16.07 -13.69
CA ARG A 93 -13.39 17.22 -14.50
C ARG A 93 -12.39 17.60 -15.58
N SER A 94 -11.10 17.58 -15.27
CA SER A 94 -10.02 17.84 -16.23
C SER A 94 -10.02 16.82 -17.37
N ALA A 95 -10.21 15.54 -17.07
CA ALA A 95 -10.30 14.49 -18.08
C ALA A 95 -11.52 14.68 -19.01
N ASP A 96 -12.66 15.12 -18.49
CA ASP A 96 -13.88 15.36 -19.27
C ASP A 96 -13.79 16.61 -20.15
N ALA A 97 -13.22 17.70 -19.63
CA ALA A 97 -13.17 18.99 -20.31
C ALA A 97 -11.92 19.17 -21.20
N GLY A 98 -10.87 18.37 -20.98
CA GLY A 98 -9.60 18.48 -21.70
C GLY A 98 -8.78 19.71 -21.30
N GLU A 99 -9.05 20.32 -20.15
CA GLU A 99 -8.37 21.53 -19.66
C GLU A 99 -7.89 21.38 -18.22
N VAL A 100 -7.03 22.29 -17.78
CA VAL A 100 -6.49 22.30 -16.41
C VAL A 100 -7.55 22.82 -15.45
N VAL A 101 -7.87 22.01 -14.42
CA VAL A 101 -8.82 22.36 -13.36
C VAL A 101 -8.06 22.56 -12.05
N GLN A 102 -8.31 23.69 -11.37
CA GLN A 102 -7.71 23.97 -10.06
C GLN A 102 -8.39 23.14 -8.96
N VAL A 103 -7.59 22.64 -8.03
CA VAL A 103 -8.09 22.02 -6.80
C VAL A 103 -8.58 23.12 -5.85
N SER A 104 -9.77 22.96 -5.31
CA SER A 104 -10.46 23.93 -4.43
C SER A 104 -10.48 23.44 -2.99
#